data_AF-X1RIT6-F1
#
_entry.id   AF-X1RIT6-F1
#
_cell.length_a   1.000
_cell.length_b   1.000
_cell.length_c   1.000
_cell.angle_alpha   90.00
_cell.angle_beta   90.00
_cell.angle_gamma   90.00
#
_symmetry.space_group_name_H-M   'P 1'
#
loop_
_entity.id
_entity.type
_entity.pdbx_description
1 polymer ?
#
loop_
_entity_poly.entity_id
_entity_poly.type
_entity_poly.pdbx_seq_one_letter_code
_entity_poly.pdbx_strand_id
1 'polypeptide(L)' 'RRHMELLTQTSREINHAVADVAAPLEVRAEYLRRASHALGRITGDVDVEDILDVVFSQFCIGK' A
#
# COMPACT_ATOMS: atom_id res chain seq x y z
N ARG A 1 8.56 -1.09 -15.57
CA ARG A 1 8.88 0.05 -14.65
C ARG A 1 7.99 0.03 -13.41
N ARG A 2 6.65 0.03 -13.55
CA ARG A 2 5.65 -0.11 -12.46
C ARG A 2 5.95 -1.21 -11.43
N HIS A 3 6.30 -2.44 -11.85
CA HIS A 3 6.56 -3.52 -10.90
C HIS A 3 7.80 -3.27 -10.02
N MET A 4 8.86 -2.66 -10.57
CA MET A 4 10.03 -2.28 -9.76
C MET A 4 9.69 -1.21 -8.73
N GLU A 5 8.84 -0.24 -9.09
CA GLU A 5 8.36 0.79 -8.17
C GLU A 5 7.55 0.18 -7.02
N LEU A 6 6.64 -0.76 -7.33
CA LEU A 6 5.86 -1.51 -6.33
C LEU A 6 6.74 -2.35 -5.41
N LEU A 7 7.76 -3.03 -5.93
CA LEU A 7 8.72 -3.79 -5.11
C LEU A 7 9.54 -2.87 -4.21
N THR A 8 9.98 -1.72 -4.73
CA THR A 8 10.71 -0.71 -3.96
C THR A 8 9.86 -0.17 -2.82
N GLN A 9 8.58 0.09 -3.09
CA GLN A 9 7.63 0.54 -2.08
C GLN A 9 7.38 -0.55 -1.02
N THR A 10 7.13 -1.79 -1.45
CA THR A 10 6.98 -2.94 -0.55
C THR A 10 8.17 -3.06 0.41
N SER A 11 9.39 -3.01 -0.13
CA SER A 11 10.62 -3.09 0.66
C SER A 11 10.75 -1.94 1.67
N ARG A 12 10.38 -0.72 1.26
CA ARG A 12 10.41 0.45 2.14
C ARG A 12 9.45 0.31 3.32
N GLU A 13 8.21 -0.10 3.06
CA GLU A 13 7.20 -0.27 4.11
C GLU A 13 7.58 -1.38 5.10
N ILE A 14 8.13 -2.50 4.61
CA ILE A 14 8.69 -3.56 5.47
C ILE A 14 9.80 -3.00 6.35
N ASN A 15 10.73 -2.21 5.78
CA ASN A 15 11.80 -1.60 6.55
C ASN A 15 11.26 -0.68 7.64
N HIS A 16 10.23 0.12 7.37
CA HIS A 16 9.58 0.95 8.39
C HIS A 16 8.93 0.11 9.50
N ALA A 17 8.27 -1.00 9.16
CA ALA A 17 7.66 -1.89 10.16
C ALA A 17 8.66 -2.55 11.11
N VAL A 18 9.89 -2.78 10.67
CA VAL A 18 10.94 -3.48 11.45
C VAL A 18 11.98 -2.54 12.07
N ALA A 19 12.18 -1.34 11.53
CA ALA A 19 13.19 -0.41 12.01
C ALA A 19 12.84 0.22 13.36
N ASP A 20 11.57 0.56 13.58
CA ASP A 20 11.11 1.16 14.84
C ASP A 20 10.38 0.11 15.70
N VAL A 21 11.17 -0.59 16.51
CA VAL A 21 10.66 -1.63 17.43
C VAL A 21 9.90 -1.00 18.62
N ALA A 22 10.15 0.28 18.92
CA ALA A 22 9.47 1.01 19.99
C ALA A 22 8.10 1.55 19.56
N ALA A 23 7.83 1.63 18.26
CA ALA A 23 6.53 2.02 17.74
C ALA A 23 5.43 1.04 18.20
N PRO A 24 4.21 1.54 18.49
CA PRO A 24 3.06 0.70 18.79
C PRO A 24 2.80 -0.34 17.69
N LEU A 25 2.28 -1.50 18.08
CA LEU A 25 2.01 -2.59 17.16
C LEU A 25 1.03 -2.19 16.05
N GLU A 26 0.09 -1.30 16.35
CA GLU A 26 -0.89 -0.75 15.41
C GLU A 26 -0.19 0.01 14.27
N VAL A 27 0.83 0.81 14.59
CA VAL A 27 1.61 1.58 13.61
C VAL A 27 2.44 0.63 12.74
N ARG A 28 3.09 -0.36 13.37
CA ARG A 28 3.89 -1.36 12.65
C ARG A 28 3.02 -2.24 11.75
N ALA A 29 1.82 -2.60 12.21
CA ALA A 29 0.84 -3.36 11.43
C ALA A 29 0.34 -2.58 10.20
N GLU A 30 0.14 -1.27 10.32
CA GLU A 30 -0.25 -0.42 9.18
C GLU A 30 0.84 -0.40 8.09
N TYR A 31 2.13 -0.33 8.46
CA TYR A 31 3.23 -0.46 7.50
C TYR A 31 3.21 -1.83 6.79
N LEU A 32 2.96 -2.92 7.53
CA LEU A 32 2.83 -4.25 6.93
C LEU A 32 1.62 -4.35 6.00
N ARG A 33 0.48 -3.75 6.36
CA ARG A 33 -0.72 -3.68 5.49
C ARG A 33 -0.39 -3.00 4.16
N ARG A 34 0.31 -1.86 4.20
CA ARG A 34 0.77 -1.13 3.01
C ARG A 34 1.75 -1.94 2.16
N ALA A 35 2.68 -2.66 2.80
CA ALA A 35 3.60 -3.55 2.11
C ALA A 35 2.86 -4.67 1.36
N SER A 36 1.92 -5.35 2.04
CA SER A 36 1.08 -6.39 1.46
C SER A 36 0.26 -5.87 0.28
N HIS A 37 -0.33 -4.69 0.41
CA HIS A 37 -1.10 -4.05 -0.66
C HIS A 37 -0.21 -3.73 -1.89
N ALA A 38 0.95 -3.10 -1.69
CA ALA A 38 1.88 -2.79 -2.77
C ALA A 38 2.38 -4.07 -3.49
N LEU A 39 2.59 -5.15 -2.75
CA LEU A 39 2.99 -6.44 -3.28
C LEU A 39 1.85 -7.12 -4.06
N GLY A 40 0.63 -7.11 -3.52
CA GLY A 40 -0.56 -7.67 -4.16
C GLY A 40 -0.82 -7.07 -5.54
N ARG A 41 -0.62 -5.76 -5.69
CA ARG A 41 -0.73 -5.05 -6.98
C ARG A 41 0.25 -5.55 -8.06
N ILE A 42 1.33 -6.25 -7.68
CA ILE A 42 2.25 -6.89 -8.63
C ILE A 42 1.68 -8.21 -9.12
N THR A 43 1.05 -9.00 -8.24
CA THR A 43 0.48 -10.31 -8.56
C THR A 43 -0.92 -10.22 -9.18
N GLY A 44 -1.48 -9.01 -9.28
CA GLY A 44 -2.83 -8.77 -9.80
C GLY A 44 -3.92 -8.80 -8.72
N ASP A 45 -3.52 -8.84 -7.45
CA ASP A 45 -4.42 -8.68 -6.31
C ASP A 45 -4.70 -7.18 -6.15
N VAL A 46 -5.93 -6.78 -6.47
CA VAL A 46 -6.41 -5.40 -6.38
C VAL A 46 -7.45 -5.40 -5.27
N ASP A 47 -7.10 -4.77 -4.15
CA ASP A 47 -8.00 -4.63 -3.01
C ASP A 47 -9.25 -3.82 -3.41
N VAL A 48 -10.37 -4.03 -2.71
CA VAL A 48 -11.62 -3.29 -2.96
C VAL A 48 -11.39 -1.78 -2.78
N GLU A 49 -10.51 -1.40 -1.86
CA GLU A 49 -10.09 -0.01 -1.63
C GLU A 49 -9.47 0.63 -2.89
N ASP A 50 -8.63 -0.11 -3.63
CA ASP A 50 -8.01 0.34 -4.89
C ASP A 50 -9.05 0.54 -6.01
N ILE A 51 -10.09 -0.29 -6.07
CA ILE A 51 -11.19 -0.14 -7.03
C ILE A 51 -12.00 1.12 -6.71
N LEU A 52 -12.28 1.35 -5.43
CA LEU A 52 -13.02 2.53 -4.98
C LEU A 52 -12.25 3.82 -5.29
N ASP A 53 -10.92 3.87 -5.07
CA ASP A 53 -10.11 5.04 -5.40
C ASP A 53 -10.10 5.34 -6.92
N VAL A 54 -10.08 4.33 -7.79
CA VAL A 54 -10.21 4.53 -9.25
C VAL A 54 -11.60 5.03 -9.62
N VAL A 55 -12.65 4.44 -9.04
CA VAL A 55 -14.04 4.86 -9.28
C VAL A 55 -14.22 6.31 -8.85
N PHE A 56 -13.79 6.69 -7.65
CA PHE A 56 -13.95 8.04 -7.12
C PHE A 56 -12.99 9.07 -7.71
N SER A 57 -11.83 8.67 -8.23
CA SER A 57 -10.92 9.59 -8.95
C SER A 57 -11.39 9.92 -10.38
N GLN A 58 -12.27 9.11 -10.98
CA GLN A 58 -12.93 9.42 -12.25
C GLN A 58 -14.18 10.29 -12.10
N PHE A 59 -14.74 10.39 -10.90
CA PHE A 59 -15.73 11.41 -10.58
C PHE A 59 -14.97 12.72 -10.32
N CYS A 60 -14.89 13.59 -11.32
CA CYS A 60 -14.52 14.98 -11.09
C CYS A 60 -15.35 15.52 -9.92
N ILE A 61 -14.67 16.07 -8.90
CA ILE A 61 -15.27 16.89 -7.85
C ILE A 61 -16.14 17.94 -8.55
N GLY A 62 -17.46 17.75 -8.50
CA GLY A 62 -18.39 18.61 -9.23
C GLY A 62 -19.71 17.95 -9.67
N LYS A 63 -20.42 17.28 -8.76
CA LYS A 63 -21.88 17.40 -8.68
C LYS A 63 -22.31 17.29 -7.23
#